data_AF-T1AC12-F1
#
_entry.id   AF-T1AC12-F1
#
_cell.length_a   1.000
_cell.length_b   1.000
_cell.length_c   1.000
_cell.angle_alpha   90.00
_cell.angle_beta   90.00
_cell.angle_gamma   90.00
#
_symmetry.space_group_name_H-M   'P 1'
#
loop_
_entity.id
_entity.type
_entity.pdbx_description
1 polymer ?
#
loop_
_entity_poly.entity_id
_entity_poly.type
_entity_poly.pdbx_seq_one_letter_code
_entity_poly.pdbx_strand_id
1 'polypeptide(L)'
;MAVFERAQWGALGEVNANVVDRFYGTASTAPGLVFPRLFKSAQQHISKLENEKPGMATNIKKDLEGLCRQVKQFPHLLKLHEQGEFALGFYHQRAEYRRQGAENRERREEQKQAAQS
;
A
#
# COMPACT_ATOMS: atom_id res chain seq x y z
N MET A 1 2.42 3.81 4.39
CA MET A 1 3.22 2.55 4.27
C MET A 1 2.47 1.42 3.57
N ALA A 2 1.25 1.07 3.98
CA ALA A 2 0.50 -0.07 3.44
C ALA A 2 0.35 -0.06 1.90
N VAL A 3 0.13 1.10 1.29
CA VAL A 3 0.03 1.24 -0.18
C VAL A 3 1.35 0.87 -0.88
N PHE A 4 2.49 1.27 -0.30
CA PHE A 4 3.83 0.94 -0.82
C PHE A 4 4.13 -0.56 -0.69
N GLU A 5 3.75 -1.17 0.45
CA GLU A 5 3.84 -2.63 0.67
C GLU A 5 3.02 -3.38 -0.38
N ARG A 6 1.77 -2.95 -0.61
CA ARG A 6 0.88 -3.53 -1.61
C ARG A 6 1.44 -3.41 -3.03
N ALA A 7 2.07 -2.28 -3.37
CA ALA A 7 2.72 -2.11 -4.67
C ALA A 7 3.91 -3.07 -4.85
N GLN A 8 4.80 -3.16 -3.86
CA GLN A 8 5.92 -4.08 -3.91
C GLN A 8 5.46 -5.53 -4.01
N TRP A 9 4.55 -5.96 -3.14
CA TRP A 9 4.04 -7.33 -3.14
C TRP A 9 3.33 -7.67 -4.45
N GLY A 10 2.55 -6.74 -5.00
CA GLY A 10 1.90 -6.94 -6.30
C GLY A 10 2.91 -7.20 -7.42
N ALA A 11 4.01 -6.44 -7.43
CA ALA A 11 5.03 -6.46 -8.48
C ALA A 11 6.05 -7.58 -8.33
N LEU A 12 6.44 -7.91 -7.10
CA LEU A 12 7.56 -8.80 -6.79
C LEU A 12 7.15 -10.07 -6.05
N GLY A 13 5.94 -10.13 -5.49
CA GLY A 13 5.51 -11.21 -4.61
C GLY A 13 6.19 -11.13 -3.23
N GLU A 14 6.51 -12.29 -2.68
CA GLU A 14 7.23 -12.40 -1.41
C GLU A 14 8.71 -12.07 -1.60
N VAL A 15 9.27 -11.28 -0.68
CA VAL A 15 10.68 -10.86 -0.69
C VAL A 15 11.25 -10.98 0.72
N ASN A 16 12.56 -11.20 0.83
CA ASN A 16 13.24 -11.42 2.12
C ASN A 16 13.02 -10.31 3.16
N ALA A 17 12.92 -9.05 2.71
CA ALA A 17 12.61 -7.91 3.56
C ALA A 17 11.86 -6.87 2.74
N ASN A 18 10.59 -6.67 3.07
CA ASN A 18 9.71 -5.77 2.33
C ASN A 18 9.93 -4.30 2.72
N VAL A 19 9.23 -3.38 2.06
CA VAL A 19 9.35 -1.93 2.34
C VAL A 19 8.95 -1.55 3.77
N VAL A 20 8.04 -2.27 4.41
CA VAL A 20 7.64 -2.04 5.81
C VAL A 20 8.77 -2.47 6.73
N ASP A 21 9.31 -3.68 6.55
CA ASP A 21 10.42 -4.21 7.38
C ASP A 21 11.61 -3.27 7.38
N ARG A 22 11.93 -2.68 6.21
CA ARG A 22 13.10 -1.82 6.03
C ARG A 22 12.89 -0.38 6.50
N PHE A 23 11.69 0.16 6.37
CA PHE A 23 11.49 1.62 6.46
C PHE A 23 10.46 2.05 7.49
N TYR A 24 9.71 1.14 8.14
CA TYR A 24 8.65 1.53 9.07
C TYR A 24 9.16 2.43 10.20
N GLY A 25 10.27 2.07 10.85
CA GLY A 25 10.82 2.86 11.96
C GLY A 25 11.21 4.29 11.58
N THR A 26 11.87 4.49 10.44
CA THR A 26 12.18 5.84 9.94
C THR A 26 10.94 6.53 9.39
N ALA A 27 10.00 5.82 8.77
CA ALA A 27 8.79 6.42 8.23
C ALA A 27 7.85 6.92 9.33
N SER A 28 7.78 6.23 10.47
CA SER A 28 6.95 6.62 11.61
C SER A 28 7.58 7.71 12.47
N THR A 29 8.85 8.06 12.26
CA THR A 29 9.58 9.06 13.06
C THR A 29 10.01 10.27 12.24
N ALA A 30 10.52 10.05 11.02
CA ALA A 30 11.04 11.05 10.10
C ALA A 30 10.52 10.86 8.65
N PRO A 31 9.21 11.08 8.40
CA PRO A 31 8.58 10.87 7.09
C PRO A 31 9.32 11.53 5.92
N GLY A 32 9.74 12.78 6.10
CA GLY A 32 10.39 13.56 5.04
C GLY A 32 11.68 12.94 4.50
N LEU A 33 12.37 12.09 5.28
CA LEU A 33 13.62 11.44 4.85
C LEU A 33 13.39 10.22 3.96
N VAL A 34 12.24 9.55 4.09
CA VAL A 34 12.04 8.22 3.50
C VAL A 34 10.97 8.18 2.41
N PHE A 35 9.89 8.96 2.55
CA PHE A 35 8.80 8.93 1.58
C PHE A 35 9.23 9.30 0.15
N PRO A 36 10.10 10.29 -0.10
CA PRO A 36 10.58 10.57 -1.47
C PRO A 36 11.19 9.34 -2.15
N ARG A 37 11.95 8.53 -1.41
CA ARG A 37 12.57 7.29 -1.92
C ARG A 37 11.51 6.21 -2.15
N LEU A 38 10.55 6.07 -1.25
CA LEU A 38 9.45 5.13 -1.38
C LEU A 38 8.57 5.42 -2.61
N PHE A 39 8.28 6.69 -2.91
CA PHE A 39 7.56 7.08 -4.13
C PHE A 39 8.32 6.68 -5.40
N LYS A 40 9.64 6.91 -5.44
CA LYS A 40 10.46 6.50 -6.58
C LYS A 40 10.43 4.98 -6.80
N SER A 41 10.56 4.20 -5.73
CA SER A 41 10.46 2.73 -5.81
C SER A 41 9.06 2.26 -6.20
N ALA A 42 8.01 2.90 -5.67
CA ALA A 42 6.63 2.57 -6.00
C ALA A 42 6.32 2.79 -7.48
N GLN A 43 6.82 3.87 -8.09
CA GLN A 43 6.65 4.12 -9.52
C GLN A 43 7.16 2.93 -10.35
N GLN A 44 8.33 2.37 -10.00
CA GLN A 44 8.88 1.19 -10.71
C GLN A 44 8.00 -0.05 -10.54
N HIS A 45 7.47 -0.28 -9.34
CA HIS A 45 6.53 -1.39 -9.08
C HIS A 45 5.21 -1.21 -9.82
N ILE A 46 4.69 0.02 -9.86
CA ILE A 46 3.46 0.37 -10.58
C ILE A 46 3.66 0.16 -12.07
N SER A 47 4.75 0.62 -12.67
CA SER A 47 5.02 0.39 -14.10
C SER A 47 5.08 -1.09 -14.47
N LYS A 48 5.64 -1.94 -13.60
CA LYS A 48 5.58 -3.39 -13.80
C LYS A 48 4.14 -3.92 -13.72
N LEU A 49 3.38 -3.46 -12.73
CA LEU A 49 1.99 -3.85 -12.53
C LEU A 49 1.05 -3.39 -13.65
N GLU A 50 1.34 -2.27 -14.32
CA GLU A 50 0.55 -1.82 -15.47
C GLU A 50 0.53 -2.87 -16.59
N ASN A 51 1.64 -3.57 -16.80
CA ASN A 51 1.75 -4.60 -17.81
C ASN A 51 1.16 -5.94 -17.37
N GLU A 52 1.35 -6.32 -16.10
CA GLU A 52 0.97 -7.66 -15.60
C GLU A 52 -0.43 -7.71 -14.98
N LYS A 53 -0.83 -6.65 -14.27
CA LYS A 53 -2.03 -6.58 -13.42
C LYS A 53 -2.63 -5.16 -13.46
N PRO A 54 -3.09 -4.67 -14.62
CA PRO A 54 -3.46 -3.26 -14.82
C PRO A 54 -4.49 -2.75 -13.82
N GLY A 55 -5.52 -3.55 -13.48
CA GLY A 55 -6.52 -3.16 -12.48
C GLY A 55 -5.92 -2.93 -11.08
N MET A 56 -4.89 -3.70 -10.70
CA MET A 56 -4.19 -3.48 -9.43
C MET A 56 -3.34 -2.21 -9.48
N ALA A 57 -2.66 -1.95 -10.60
CA ALA A 57 -1.92 -0.70 -10.80
C ALA A 57 -2.83 0.52 -10.67
N THR A 58 -4.01 0.50 -11.31
CA THR A 58 -5.01 1.57 -11.21
C THR A 58 -5.46 1.81 -9.77
N ASN A 59 -5.75 0.76 -9.01
CA ASN A 59 -6.19 0.90 -7.62
C ASN A 59 -5.09 1.49 -6.73
N ILE A 60 -3.84 1.05 -6.91
CA ILE A 60 -2.70 1.58 -6.15
C ILE A 60 -2.48 3.06 -6.47
N LYS A 61 -2.59 3.46 -7.74
CA LYS A 61 -2.50 4.88 -8.13
C LYS A 61 -3.58 5.72 -7.44
N LYS A 62 -4.83 5.26 -7.47
CA LYS A 62 -5.96 5.93 -6.78
C LYS A 62 -5.70 6.08 -5.29
N ASP A 63 -5.17 5.04 -4.64
CA ASP A 63 -4.83 5.09 -3.22
C ASP A 63 -3.73 6.13 -2.94
N LEU A 64 -2.66 6.15 -3.75
CA LEU A 64 -1.59 7.14 -3.61
C LEU A 64 -2.09 8.57 -3.88
N GLU A 65 -2.88 8.79 -4.93
CA GLU A 65 -3.50 10.08 -5.23
C GLU A 65 -4.41 10.57 -4.10
N GLY A 66 -5.21 9.66 -3.54
CA GLY A 66 -6.07 9.93 -2.38
C GLY A 66 -5.28 10.40 -1.16
N LEU A 67 -4.15 9.73 -0.86
CA LEU A 67 -3.24 10.12 0.22
C LEU A 67 -2.57 11.47 -0.05
N CYS A 68 -2.02 11.67 -1.24
CA CYS A 68 -1.35 12.92 -1.62
C CYS A 68 -2.30 14.12 -1.67
N ARG A 69 -3.60 13.90 -1.90
CA ARG A 69 -4.62 14.96 -1.79
C ARG A 69 -4.82 15.43 -0.35
N GLN A 70 -4.65 14.56 0.63
CA GLN A 70 -4.83 14.88 2.05
C GLN A 70 -3.54 15.41 2.69
N VAL A 71 -2.38 14.92 2.24
CA VAL A 71 -1.07 15.27 2.80
C VAL A 71 -0.33 16.21 1.86
N LYS A 72 -0.27 17.50 2.22
CA LYS A 72 0.39 18.53 1.39
C LYS A 72 1.91 18.52 1.49
N GLN A 73 2.46 18.07 2.62
CA GLN A 73 3.90 17.99 2.85
C GLN A 73 4.22 16.91 3.87
N PHE A 74 5.38 16.27 3.76
CA PHE A 74 5.87 15.35 4.77
C PHE A 74 6.65 16.12 5.84
N PRO A 75 6.29 15.99 7.13
CA PRO A 75 7.05 16.62 8.20
C PRO A 75 8.45 16.00 8.30
N HIS A 76 9.41 16.81 8.75
CA HIS A 76 10.77 16.34 8.98
C HIS A 76 10.82 15.30 10.11
N LEU A 77 10.06 15.55 11.19
CA LEU A 77 9.91 14.67 12.34
C LEU A 77 8.45 14.63 12.82
N LEU A 78 8.02 13.50 13.35
CA LEU A 78 6.74 13.31 14.03
C LEU A 78 6.91 13.28 15.55
N LYS A 79 6.04 13.99 16.27
CA LYS A 79 5.89 13.88 17.73
C LYS A 79 5.26 12.53 18.08
N LEU A 80 5.50 12.05 19.30
CA LEU A 80 5.08 10.71 19.74
C LEU A 80 3.59 10.39 19.46
N HIS A 81 2.68 11.34 19.69
CA HIS A 81 1.25 11.13 19.39
C HIS A 81 1.00 10.95 17.87
N GLU A 82 1.65 11.74 17.03
CA GLU A 82 1.56 11.64 15.57
C GLU A 82 2.18 10.33 15.05
N GLN A 83 3.19 9.79 15.75
CA GLN A 83 3.73 8.44 15.45
C GLN A 83 2.67 7.36 15.75
N GLY A 84 1.89 7.53 16.83
CA GLY A 84 0.73 6.69 17.14
C GLY A 84 -0.35 6.77 16.07
N GLU A 85 -0.70 7.97 15.62
CA GLU A 85 -1.66 8.20 14.53
C GLU A 85 -1.18 7.58 13.21
N PHE A 86 0.12 7.71 12.90
CA PHE A 86 0.74 7.05 11.76
C PHE A 86 0.56 5.54 11.82
N ALA A 87 0.81 4.94 13.00
CA ALA A 87 0.64 3.51 13.20
C ALA A 87 -0.81 3.07 13.00
N LEU A 88 -1.77 3.81 13.57
CA LEU A 88 -3.20 3.55 13.37
C LEU A 88 -3.59 3.62 11.90
N GLY A 89 -3.20 4.68 11.18
CA GLY A 89 -3.48 4.82 9.75
C GLY A 89 -2.90 3.68 8.91
N PHE A 90 -1.69 3.23 9.24
CA PHE A 90 -1.08 2.06 8.59
C PHE A 90 -1.90 0.78 8.79
N TYR A 91 -2.28 0.46 10.03
CA TYR A 91 -3.01 -0.77 10.34
C TYR A 91 -4.46 -0.72 9.87
N HIS A 92 -5.13 0.44 9.90
CA HIS A 92 -6.44 0.63 9.29
C HIS A 92 -6.41 0.30 7.79
N GLN A 93 -5.44 0.85 7.06
CA GLN A 93 -5.32 0.58 5.62
C GLN A 93 -5.01 -0.90 5.33
N ARG A 94 -4.17 -1.56 6.15
CA ARG A 94 -3.90 -3.01 6.01
C ARG A 94 -5.12 -3.86 6.30
N ALA A 95 -5.88 -3.53 7.34
CA ALA A 95 -7.12 -4.23 7.67
C ALA A 95 -8.12 -4.12 6.52
N GLU A 96 -8.29 -2.93 5.95
CA GLU A 96 -9.16 -2.70 4.80
C GLU A 96 -8.74 -3.50 3.57
N TYR A 97 -7.44 -3.57 3.27
CA TYR A 97 -6.94 -4.43 2.19
C TYR A 97 -7.19 -5.91 2.42
N ARG A 98 -7.08 -6.40 3.66
CA ARG A 98 -7.40 -7.79 4.00
C ARG A 98 -8.90 -8.07 3.83
N ARG A 99 -9.76 -7.17 4.29
CA ARG A 99 -11.21 -7.24 4.13
C ARG A 99 -11.60 -7.33 2.65
N GLN A 100 -11.15 -6.37 1.85
CA GLN A 100 -11.37 -6.38 0.39
C GLN A 100 -10.84 -7.66 -0.28
N GLY A 101 -9.69 -8.17 0.19
CA GLY A 101 -9.10 -9.41 -0.30
C GLY A 101 -9.97 -10.64 -0.02
N ALA A 102 -10.60 -10.72 1.16
CA ALA A 102 -11.53 -11.79 1.51
C ALA A 102 -12.80 -11.73 0.65
N GLU A 103 -13.44 -10.56 0.57
CA GLU A 103 -14.67 -10.36 -0.21
C GLU A 103 -14.47 -10.62 -1.70
N ASN A 104 -13.29 -10.31 -2.25
CA ASN A 104 -12.98 -10.60 -3.65
C ASN A 104 -12.76 -12.09 -3.90
N ARG A 105 -12.31 -12.86 -2.90
CA ARG A 105 -12.21 -14.33 -3.02
C ARG A 105 -13.61 -14.96 -3.00
N GLU A 106 -14.45 -14.57 -2.04
CA GLU A 106 -15.83 -15.03 -1.91
C GLU A 106 -16.63 -14.77 -3.21
N ARG A 107 -16.60 -13.52 -3.71
CA ARG A 107 -17.27 -13.17 -4.98
C ARG A 107 -16.80 -13.99 -6.18
N ARG A 108 -15.50 -14.33 -6.23
CA ARG A 108 -14.95 -15.18 -7.31
C ARG A 108 -15.40 -16.63 -7.18
N GLU A 109 -15.60 -17.12 -5.95
CA GLU A 109 -16.09 -18.47 -5.69
C GLU A 109 -17.57 -18.59 -6.05
N GLU A 110 -18.40 -17.62 -5.65
CA GLU A 110 -19.82 -17.54 -6.03
C GLU A 110 -20.02 -17.50 -7.54
N GLN A 111 -19.25 -16.67 -8.25
CA GLN A 111 -19.30 -16.57 -9.72
C GLN A 111 -18.91 -17.88 -10.40
N LYS A 112 -17.94 -18.63 -9.85
CA LYS A 112 -17.55 -19.94 -10.38
C LYS A 112 -18.64 -20.99 -10.17
N GLN A 113 -19.31 -20.98 -9.02
CA GLN A 113 -20.43 -21.90 -8.74
C GLN A 113 -21.64 -21.60 -9.63
N ALA A 114 -21.98 -20.32 -9.83
CA ALA A 114 -23.08 -19.90 -10.69
C ALA A 114 -22.82 -20.21 -12.18
N ALA A 115 -21.57 -20.19 -12.63
CA ALA A 115 -21.21 -20.58 -14.00
C ALA A 115 -21.16 -22.10 -14.23
N GLN A 116 -21.26 -22.90 -13.17
CA GLN A 116 -21.25 -24.37 -13.20
C GLN A 116 -22.64 -25.00 -13.00
N SER A 117 -23.67 -24.17 -12.76
CA SER A 117 -25.08 -24.56 -12.62
C SER A 117 -25.88 -24.19 -13.87
#